data_AF-A0A9D8GKU7-F1
#
_entry.id   AF-A0A9D8GKU7-F1
#
_cell.length_a   1.000
_cell.length_b   1.000
_cell.length_c   1.000
_cell.angle_alpha   90.00
_cell.angle_beta   90.00
_cell.angle_gamma   90.00
#
_symmetry.space_group_name_H-M   'P 1'
#
loop_
_entity.id
_entity.type
_entity.pdbx_description
1 polymer ?
#
loop_
_entity_poly.entity_id
_entity_poly.type
_entity_poly.pdbx_seq_one_letter_code
_entity_poly.pdbx_strand_id
1 'polypeptide(L)'
;NAVGLYDASRAFGAAAEFCALPAERAVPLPEGLDFAAGACLGVPACTAHRAVFADGPVDGQTLLVQGGAGAVGHYAVQFAALAGAKVIATVSGAAKAKHAKAAGAAATVDRKTEDVIKRVQDLTQGQGVDRIVEVDFGANIAADVALLKVNGTIASYSSTAVPEPVFPYYPLAMKGANLRIVQGFRLSPAMRAQAVADIARLSAAGKLIHAIDSRFPLAEIARAHERVESGQAIGNVLVEIG
;
A
#
# COMPACT_ATOMS: atom_id res chain seq x y z
N ASN A 1 14.23 -14.61 14.54
CA ASN A 1 13.23 -15.19 13.60
C ASN A 1 11.87 -14.46 13.64
N ALA A 2 11.83 -13.14 13.85
CA ALA A 2 10.59 -12.38 13.84
C ALA A 2 10.74 -11.18 12.92
N VAL A 3 9.81 -10.99 11.99
CA VAL A 3 9.79 -9.79 11.16
C VAL A 3 8.38 -9.25 11.03
N GLY A 4 8.18 -8.03 11.53
CA GLY A 4 6.88 -7.36 11.59
C GLY A 4 6.71 -6.64 12.92
N LEU A 5 7.16 -5.40 12.99
CA LEU A 5 7.03 -4.57 14.19
C LEU A 5 5.81 -3.65 14.03
N TYR A 6 4.70 -4.02 14.65
CA TYR A 6 3.43 -3.26 14.56
C TYR A 6 3.28 -2.33 15.77
N ASP A 7 4.04 -1.23 15.83
CA ASP A 7 3.79 -0.17 16.81
C ASP A 7 4.49 1.13 16.46
N ALA A 8 3.74 2.23 16.29
CA ALA A 8 4.29 3.57 16.12
C ALA A 8 4.45 4.33 17.46
N SER A 9 3.92 3.80 18.57
CA SER A 9 3.89 4.46 19.89
C SER A 9 5.05 4.07 20.81
N ARG A 10 6.11 3.47 20.28
CA ARG A 10 7.28 3.05 21.08
C ARG A 10 8.22 4.23 21.29
N ALA A 11 8.65 4.42 22.54
CA ALA A 11 9.62 5.44 22.90
C ALA A 11 10.97 5.31 22.17
N PHE A 12 11.35 4.09 21.75
CA PHE A 12 12.69 3.80 21.21
C PHE A 12 12.71 3.26 19.76
N GLY A 13 11.55 3.10 19.11
CA GLY A 13 11.48 2.65 17.72
C GLY A 13 12.06 1.25 17.43
N ALA A 14 12.47 1.04 16.18
CA ALA A 14 13.00 -0.24 15.66
C ALA A 14 14.39 -0.11 15.00
N ALA A 15 14.93 1.10 14.92
CA ALA A 15 16.24 1.37 14.35
C ALA A 15 17.35 1.14 15.41
N ALA A 16 17.51 -0.12 15.83
CA ALA A 16 18.46 -0.55 16.85
C ALA A 16 18.81 -2.04 16.69
N GLU A 17 19.97 -2.47 17.19
CA GLU A 17 20.41 -3.89 17.20
C GLU A 17 19.43 -4.81 17.91
N PHE A 18 18.76 -4.32 18.95
CA PHE A 18 17.75 -5.05 19.70
C PHE A 18 16.53 -4.19 19.97
N CYS A 19 15.35 -4.81 19.95
CA CYS A 19 14.08 -4.15 20.26
C CYS A 19 13.21 -5.07 21.12
N ALA A 20 12.69 -4.54 22.23
CA ALA A 20 11.72 -5.24 23.08
C ALA A 20 10.29 -4.96 22.62
N LEU A 21 9.44 -5.99 22.58
CA LEU A 21 8.03 -5.88 22.18
C LEU A 21 7.16 -6.95 22.82
N PRO A 22 5.84 -6.71 22.93
CA PRO A 22 4.89 -7.76 23.27
C PRO A 22 4.99 -8.94 22.30
N ALA A 23 5.00 -10.17 22.82
CA ALA A 23 5.23 -11.39 22.06
C ALA A 23 4.20 -11.57 20.92
N GLU A 24 2.95 -11.15 21.13
CA GLU A 24 1.87 -11.21 20.15
C GLU A 24 2.04 -10.25 18.95
N ARG A 25 3.06 -9.40 18.99
CA ARG A 25 3.48 -8.54 17.87
C ARG A 25 4.72 -9.06 17.17
N ALA A 26 5.38 -10.10 17.68
CA ALA A 26 6.47 -10.79 16.99
C ALA A 26 5.89 -11.86 16.07
N VAL A 27 5.96 -11.63 14.76
CA VAL A 27 5.45 -12.55 13.74
C VAL A 27 6.60 -13.38 13.17
N PRO A 28 6.49 -14.72 13.10
CA PRO A 28 7.50 -15.56 12.45
C PRO A 28 7.75 -15.13 11.00
N LEU A 29 9.02 -15.07 10.61
CA LEU A 29 9.39 -14.87 9.21
C LEU A 29 8.94 -16.11 8.39
N PRO A 30 8.19 -15.94 7.28
CA PRO A 30 7.86 -17.06 6.41
C PRO A 30 9.12 -17.78 5.91
N GLU A 31 9.02 -19.11 5.80
CA GLU A 31 10.12 -19.94 5.30
C GLU A 31 10.54 -19.51 3.89
N GLY A 32 11.85 -19.50 3.63
CA GLY A 32 12.43 -19.10 2.35
C GLY A 32 12.59 -17.59 2.15
N LEU A 33 12.15 -16.74 3.09
CA LEU A 33 12.44 -15.31 3.06
C LEU A 33 13.70 -14.97 3.85
N ASP A 34 14.49 -14.03 3.32
CA ASP A 34 15.56 -13.38 4.07
C ASP A 34 15.01 -12.23 4.95
N PHE A 35 15.85 -11.69 5.83
CA PHE A 35 15.45 -10.59 6.72
C PHE A 35 15.09 -9.31 5.96
N ALA A 36 15.69 -9.08 4.80
CA ALA A 36 15.43 -7.89 3.99
C ALA A 36 14.01 -7.93 3.39
N ALA A 37 13.62 -9.09 2.83
CA ALA A 37 12.26 -9.36 2.38
C ALA A 37 11.27 -9.27 3.54
N GLY A 38 11.62 -9.88 4.68
CA GLY A 38 10.83 -9.79 5.90
C GLY A 38 10.56 -8.34 6.31
N ALA A 39 11.57 -7.47 6.28
CA ALA A 39 11.48 -6.09 6.74
C ALA A 39 10.47 -5.28 5.91
N CYS A 40 10.22 -5.70 4.66
CA CYS A 40 9.23 -5.11 3.78
C CYS A 40 7.79 -5.49 4.14
N LEU A 41 7.56 -6.56 4.91
CA LEU A 41 6.22 -7.12 5.11
C LEU A 41 5.40 -6.36 6.16
N GLY A 42 6.01 -5.89 7.25
CA GLY A 42 5.33 -5.40 8.45
C GLY A 42 4.18 -4.42 8.20
N VAL A 43 4.43 -3.12 8.37
CA VAL A 43 3.40 -2.11 8.10
C VAL A 43 2.97 -2.08 6.62
N PRO A 44 3.88 -2.17 5.63
CA PRO A 44 3.49 -2.02 4.23
C PRO A 44 2.51 -3.08 3.75
N ALA A 45 2.81 -4.37 3.94
CA ALA A 45 1.97 -5.44 3.42
C ALA A 45 0.67 -5.61 4.21
N CYS A 46 0.67 -5.46 5.54
CA CYS A 46 -0.58 -5.54 6.31
C CYS A 46 -1.51 -4.34 6.07
N THR A 47 -0.98 -3.14 5.85
CA THR A 47 -1.79 -1.98 5.46
C THR A 47 -2.40 -2.21 4.09
N ALA A 48 -1.61 -2.70 3.12
CA ALA A 48 -2.09 -3.04 1.79
C ALA A 48 -3.16 -4.14 1.82
N HIS A 49 -2.92 -5.24 2.55
CA HIS A 49 -3.87 -6.35 2.71
C HIS A 49 -5.20 -5.84 3.25
N ARG A 50 -5.17 -5.05 4.35
CA ARG A 50 -6.39 -4.47 4.90
C ARG A 50 -7.04 -3.49 3.91
N ALA A 51 -6.26 -2.66 3.22
CA ALA A 51 -6.80 -1.71 2.25
C ALA A 51 -7.51 -2.42 1.09
N VAL A 52 -7.07 -3.61 0.67
CA VAL A 52 -7.68 -4.39 -0.42
C VAL A 52 -8.88 -5.22 0.06
N PHE A 53 -8.74 -5.99 1.14
CA PHE A 53 -9.69 -7.06 1.49
C PHE A 53 -10.69 -6.70 2.59
N ALA A 54 -10.65 -5.48 3.12
CA ALA A 54 -11.41 -5.15 4.32
C ALA A 54 -12.93 -5.25 4.20
N ASP A 55 -13.44 -5.17 2.97
CA ASP A 55 -14.87 -5.16 2.65
C ASP A 55 -15.28 -6.39 1.82
N GLY A 56 -14.46 -7.46 1.87
CA GLY A 56 -14.72 -8.71 1.18
C GLY A 56 -13.77 -8.98 0.00
N PRO A 57 -14.06 -10.02 -0.79
CA PRO A 57 -13.25 -10.40 -1.95
C PRO A 57 -13.33 -9.32 -3.04
N VAL A 58 -12.24 -9.19 -3.80
CA VAL A 58 -12.10 -8.22 -4.91
C VAL A 58 -12.07 -8.88 -6.29
N ASP A 59 -12.36 -10.18 -6.36
CA ASP A 59 -12.40 -10.92 -7.63
C ASP A 59 -13.39 -10.27 -8.61
N GLY A 60 -12.97 -10.09 -9.86
CA GLY A 60 -13.74 -9.42 -10.90
C GLY A 60 -13.94 -7.90 -10.71
N GLN A 61 -13.47 -7.30 -9.62
CA GLN A 61 -13.55 -5.86 -9.41
C GLN A 61 -12.44 -5.11 -10.16
N THR A 62 -12.69 -3.83 -10.45
CA THR A 62 -11.64 -2.90 -10.89
C THR A 62 -11.17 -2.05 -9.73
N LEU A 63 -9.87 -2.11 -9.44
CA LEU A 63 -9.23 -1.35 -8.37
C LEU A 63 -8.32 -0.26 -8.94
N LEU A 64 -8.37 0.93 -8.35
CA LEU A 64 -7.36 1.97 -8.52
C LEU A 64 -6.41 1.96 -7.32
N VAL A 65 -5.12 1.74 -7.54
CA VAL A 65 -4.09 1.88 -6.51
C VAL A 65 -3.32 3.16 -6.75
N GLN A 66 -3.49 4.12 -5.84
CA GLN A 66 -2.83 5.40 -5.92
C GLN A 66 -1.39 5.26 -5.40
N GLY A 67 -0.40 5.62 -6.22
CA GLY A 67 1.02 5.42 -5.89
C GLY A 67 1.46 3.95 -5.87
N GLY A 68 1.09 3.18 -6.89
CA GLY A 68 1.30 1.72 -6.96
C GLY A 68 2.76 1.23 -6.97
N ALA A 69 3.75 2.14 -7.04
CA ALA A 69 5.17 1.80 -6.93
C ALA A 69 5.79 2.10 -5.54
N GLY A 70 5.02 2.64 -4.60
CA GLY A 70 5.46 2.83 -3.22
C GLY A 70 5.40 1.55 -2.39
N ALA A 71 5.92 1.58 -1.15
CA ALA A 71 5.97 0.41 -0.27
C ALA A 71 4.61 -0.29 -0.07
N VAL A 72 3.56 0.45 0.30
CA VAL A 72 2.20 -0.10 0.48
C VAL A 72 1.55 -0.39 -0.87
N GLY A 73 1.62 0.57 -1.81
CA GLY A 73 1.01 0.45 -3.13
C GLY A 73 1.47 -0.77 -3.91
N HIS A 74 2.76 -1.10 -3.84
CA HIS A 74 3.35 -2.29 -4.48
C HIS A 74 2.70 -3.59 -4.01
N TYR A 75 2.46 -3.73 -2.70
CA TYR A 75 1.74 -4.89 -2.17
C TYR A 75 0.25 -4.85 -2.49
N ALA A 76 -0.38 -3.67 -2.49
CA ALA A 76 -1.80 -3.55 -2.83
C ALA A 76 -2.07 -3.98 -4.27
N VAL A 77 -1.20 -3.61 -5.21
CA VAL A 77 -1.26 -4.07 -6.60
C VAL A 77 -1.17 -5.59 -6.67
N GLN A 78 -0.18 -6.20 -6.01
CA GLN A 78 0.02 -7.65 -6.02
C GLN A 78 -1.17 -8.39 -5.42
N PHE A 79 -1.64 -7.99 -4.24
CA PHE A 79 -2.75 -8.65 -3.56
C PHE A 79 -4.04 -8.58 -4.36
N ALA A 80 -4.36 -7.40 -4.92
CA ALA A 80 -5.54 -7.24 -5.74
C ALA A 80 -5.46 -8.09 -7.02
N ALA A 81 -4.33 -8.05 -7.74
CA ALA A 81 -4.15 -8.81 -8.97
C ALA A 81 -4.18 -10.33 -8.72
N LEU A 82 -3.49 -10.81 -7.68
CA LEU A 82 -3.49 -12.22 -7.28
C LEU A 82 -4.88 -12.70 -6.80
N ALA A 83 -5.75 -11.78 -6.37
CA ALA A 83 -7.12 -12.05 -5.98
C ALA A 83 -8.14 -11.89 -7.12
N GLY A 84 -7.69 -11.72 -8.36
CA GLY A 84 -8.56 -11.67 -9.55
C GLY A 84 -9.12 -10.30 -9.91
N ALA A 85 -8.64 -9.23 -9.28
CA ALA A 85 -9.04 -7.86 -9.64
C ALA A 85 -8.28 -7.35 -10.87
N LYS A 86 -8.94 -6.48 -11.65
CA LYS A 86 -8.27 -5.63 -12.64
C LYS A 86 -7.68 -4.40 -11.94
N VAL A 87 -6.36 -4.33 -11.86
CA VAL A 87 -5.67 -3.23 -11.15
C VAL A 87 -5.18 -2.15 -12.11
N ILE A 88 -5.57 -0.91 -11.85
CA ILE A 88 -4.99 0.30 -12.45
C ILE A 88 -4.15 0.98 -11.38
N ALA A 89 -2.90 1.33 -11.68
CA ALA A 89 -2.01 1.97 -10.71
C ALA A 89 -1.59 3.37 -11.17
N THR A 90 -1.72 4.38 -10.31
CA THR A 90 -1.06 5.67 -10.57
C THR A 90 0.40 5.60 -10.15
N VAL A 91 1.27 6.20 -10.95
CA VAL A 91 2.74 6.17 -10.79
C VAL A 91 3.34 7.51 -11.18
N SER A 92 4.66 7.66 -11.02
CA SER A 92 5.40 8.85 -11.43
C SER A 92 6.69 8.46 -12.18
N GLY A 93 6.61 8.40 -13.50
CA GLY A 93 7.72 8.04 -14.39
C GLY A 93 7.72 6.59 -14.86
N ALA A 94 8.42 6.36 -15.97
CA ALA A 94 8.47 5.08 -16.68
C ALA A 94 9.03 3.91 -15.83
N ALA A 95 10.02 4.18 -14.96
CA ALA A 95 10.58 3.16 -14.08
C ALA A 95 9.53 2.63 -13.08
N LYS A 96 8.75 3.55 -12.47
CA LYS A 96 7.65 3.21 -11.56
C LYS A 96 6.49 2.53 -12.29
N ALA A 97 6.21 2.94 -13.52
CA ALA A 97 5.23 2.26 -14.38
C ALA A 97 5.63 0.80 -14.66
N LYS A 98 6.89 0.57 -15.07
CA LYS A 98 7.42 -0.78 -15.29
C LYS A 98 7.33 -1.63 -14.03
N HIS A 99 7.68 -1.05 -12.88
CA HIS A 99 7.60 -1.73 -11.58
C HIS A 99 6.16 -2.13 -11.23
N ALA A 100 5.21 -1.21 -11.29
CA ALA A 100 3.80 -1.50 -10.98
C ALA A 100 3.21 -2.56 -11.92
N LYS A 101 3.58 -2.56 -13.21
CA LYS A 101 3.18 -3.63 -14.16
C LYS A 101 3.77 -4.98 -13.78
N ALA A 102 5.04 -5.03 -13.40
CA ALA A 102 5.68 -6.27 -12.93
C ALA A 102 5.03 -6.79 -11.63
N ALA A 103 4.47 -5.90 -10.81
CA ALA A 103 3.70 -6.25 -9.62
C ALA A 103 2.27 -6.75 -9.92
N GLY A 104 1.80 -6.68 -11.17
CA GLY A 104 0.47 -7.16 -11.58
C GLY A 104 -0.53 -6.07 -11.99
N ALA A 105 -0.12 -4.80 -12.06
CA ALA A 105 -1.01 -3.76 -12.58
C ALA A 105 -1.33 -4.01 -14.07
N ALA A 106 -2.61 -4.12 -14.39
CA ALA A 106 -3.08 -4.28 -15.77
C ALA A 106 -2.85 -3.01 -16.60
N ALA A 107 -2.89 -1.84 -15.95
CA ALA A 107 -2.55 -0.56 -16.55
C ALA A 107 -1.90 0.37 -15.53
N THR A 108 -1.13 1.33 -16.03
CA THR A 108 -0.50 2.37 -15.22
C THR A 108 -0.84 3.74 -15.79
N VAL A 109 -1.00 4.73 -14.92
CA VAL A 109 -1.22 6.13 -15.28
C VAL A 109 -0.14 6.99 -14.64
N ASP A 110 0.67 7.68 -15.45
CA ASP A 110 1.69 8.58 -14.95
C ASP A 110 1.07 9.93 -14.59
N ARG A 111 0.88 10.17 -13.28
CA ARG A 111 0.24 11.38 -12.77
C ARG A 111 1.02 12.67 -13.05
N LYS A 112 2.27 12.57 -13.52
CA LYS A 112 3.09 13.74 -13.90
C LYS A 112 2.85 14.19 -15.33
N THR A 113 2.36 13.31 -16.20
CA THR A 113 2.27 13.55 -17.64
C THR A 113 0.89 13.29 -18.23
N GLU A 114 0.02 12.56 -17.51
CA GLU A 114 -1.32 12.21 -17.94
C GLU A 114 -2.37 12.86 -17.02
N ASP A 115 -3.54 13.17 -17.59
CA ASP A 115 -4.75 13.45 -16.82
C ASP A 115 -5.27 12.13 -16.22
N VAL A 116 -5.14 12.00 -14.89
CA VAL A 116 -5.52 10.79 -14.18
C VAL A 116 -6.99 10.44 -14.35
N ILE A 117 -7.88 11.44 -14.27
CA ILE A 117 -9.32 11.21 -14.35
C ILE A 117 -9.68 10.69 -15.74
N LYS A 118 -9.26 11.42 -16.77
CA LYS A 118 -9.52 11.03 -18.17
C LYS A 118 -8.96 9.65 -18.47
N ARG A 119 -7.72 9.38 -18.06
CA ARG A 119 -7.06 8.12 -18.39
C ARG A 119 -7.72 6.92 -17.72
N VAL A 120 -8.10 7.04 -16.44
CA VAL A 120 -8.81 5.96 -15.74
C VAL A 120 -10.21 5.78 -16.33
N GLN A 121 -10.91 6.85 -16.70
CA GLN A 121 -12.19 6.75 -17.41
C GLN A 121 -12.04 5.99 -18.73
N ASP A 122 -11.04 6.29 -19.55
CA ASP A 122 -10.79 5.56 -20.80
C ASP A 122 -10.52 4.07 -20.55
N LEU A 123 -9.69 3.74 -19.56
CA LEU A 123 -9.33 2.37 -19.18
C LEU A 123 -10.51 1.56 -18.60
N THR A 124 -11.53 2.25 -18.13
CA THR A 124 -12.75 1.70 -17.52
C THR A 124 -13.99 1.90 -18.38
N GLN A 125 -13.84 2.46 -19.60
CA GLN A 125 -14.96 2.79 -20.50
C GLN A 125 -16.02 3.65 -19.81
N GLY A 126 -15.59 4.60 -18.96
CA GLY A 126 -16.43 5.50 -18.20
C GLY A 126 -17.13 4.85 -16.99
N GLN A 127 -16.94 3.55 -16.73
CA GLN A 127 -17.58 2.87 -15.61
C GLN A 127 -16.96 3.23 -14.24
N GLY A 128 -15.72 3.70 -14.21
CA GLY A 128 -14.99 3.97 -12.97
C GLY A 128 -14.50 2.69 -12.28
N VAL A 129 -14.17 2.80 -11.00
CA VAL A 129 -13.55 1.74 -10.19
C VAL A 129 -14.38 1.40 -8.96
N ASP A 130 -14.36 0.12 -8.58
CA ASP A 130 -15.12 -0.41 -7.44
C ASP A 130 -14.45 -0.04 -6.11
N ARG A 131 -13.12 0.07 -6.11
CA ARG A 131 -12.33 0.38 -4.93
C ARG A 131 -11.07 1.17 -5.25
N ILE A 132 -10.74 2.11 -4.37
CA ILE A 132 -9.52 2.92 -4.44
C ILE A 132 -8.67 2.64 -3.21
N VAL A 133 -7.40 2.28 -3.41
CA VAL A 133 -6.39 2.19 -2.33
C VAL A 133 -5.61 3.50 -2.35
N GLU A 134 -5.77 4.31 -1.31
CA GLU A 134 -5.42 5.73 -1.30
C GLU A 134 -4.30 6.07 -0.31
N VAL A 135 -3.25 6.73 -0.82
CA VAL A 135 -1.99 7.04 -0.14
C VAL A 135 -1.86 8.51 0.29
N ASP A 136 -2.65 9.39 -0.32
CA ASP A 136 -2.65 10.82 -0.11
C ASP A 136 -4.06 11.39 -0.35
N PHE A 137 -4.99 10.98 0.51
CA PHE A 137 -6.42 11.22 0.36
C PHE A 137 -6.75 12.69 0.08
N GLY A 138 -6.16 13.60 0.83
CA GLY A 138 -6.44 15.02 0.66
C GLY A 138 -6.00 15.59 -0.68
N ALA A 139 -4.90 15.08 -1.26
CA ALA A 139 -4.47 15.49 -2.58
C ALA A 139 -5.34 14.89 -3.70
N ASN A 140 -5.87 13.67 -3.49
CA ASN A 140 -6.52 12.89 -4.54
C ASN A 140 -8.05 12.87 -4.48
N ILE A 141 -8.68 13.33 -3.39
CA ILE A 141 -10.11 13.10 -3.14
C ILE A 141 -11.04 13.57 -4.26
N ALA A 142 -10.70 14.66 -4.95
CA ALA A 142 -11.49 15.14 -6.09
C ALA A 142 -11.48 14.13 -7.26
N ALA A 143 -10.30 13.57 -7.57
CA ALA A 143 -10.16 12.53 -8.59
C ALA A 143 -10.79 11.22 -8.12
N ASP A 144 -10.62 10.85 -6.85
CA ASP A 144 -11.18 9.62 -6.29
C ASP A 144 -12.71 9.65 -6.38
N VAL A 145 -13.36 10.76 -5.99
CA VAL A 145 -14.80 10.95 -6.14
C VAL A 145 -15.22 10.83 -7.60
N ALA A 146 -14.49 11.43 -8.53
CA ALA A 146 -14.82 11.38 -9.96
C ALA A 146 -14.75 9.94 -10.52
N LEU A 147 -13.80 9.14 -10.04
CA LEU A 147 -13.49 7.81 -10.56
C LEU A 147 -14.22 6.67 -9.84
N LEU A 148 -14.72 6.89 -8.63
CA LEU A 148 -15.41 5.85 -7.84
C LEU A 148 -16.78 5.49 -8.44
N LYS A 149 -17.11 4.20 -8.49
CA LYS A 149 -18.47 3.71 -8.78
C LYS A 149 -19.44 4.04 -7.64
N VAL A 150 -20.73 3.98 -7.95
CA VAL A 150 -21.79 3.98 -6.91
C VAL A 150 -21.56 2.79 -5.98
N ASN A 151 -21.68 3.01 -4.68
CA ASN A 151 -21.39 2.10 -3.57
C ASN A 151 -19.93 1.62 -3.49
N GLY A 152 -19.01 2.25 -4.22
CA GLY A 152 -17.59 1.93 -4.18
C GLY A 152 -16.94 2.30 -2.84
N THR A 153 -15.71 1.82 -2.63
CA THR A 153 -14.93 2.09 -1.41
C THR A 153 -13.65 2.85 -1.68
N ILE A 154 -13.40 3.92 -0.92
CA ILE A 154 -12.08 4.55 -0.80
C ILE A 154 -11.44 4.04 0.48
N ALA A 155 -10.37 3.25 0.36
CA ALA A 155 -9.56 2.75 1.46
C ALA A 155 -8.29 3.60 1.60
N SER A 156 -8.38 4.64 2.43
CA SER A 156 -7.30 5.59 2.68
C SER A 156 -6.45 5.17 3.87
N TYR A 157 -5.12 5.28 3.72
CA TYR A 157 -4.18 5.04 4.82
C TYR A 157 -3.23 6.22 5.10
N SER A 158 -3.34 7.32 4.33
CA SER A 158 -2.53 8.52 4.52
C SER A 158 -3.12 9.74 3.80
N SER A 159 -2.70 10.93 4.23
CA SER A 159 -3.05 12.24 3.69
C SER A 159 -1.90 13.21 3.97
N THR A 160 -0.72 12.96 3.39
CA THR A 160 0.51 13.67 3.76
C THR A 160 0.56 15.08 3.18
N ALA A 161 0.19 15.25 1.91
CA ALA A 161 0.31 16.56 1.26
C ALA A 161 -0.76 17.55 1.77
N VAL A 162 -1.95 17.04 2.11
CA VAL A 162 -3.04 17.82 2.69
C VAL A 162 -3.54 17.09 3.94
N PRO A 163 -2.96 17.35 5.13
CA PRO A 163 -3.29 16.65 6.37
C PRO A 163 -4.73 16.86 6.86
N GLU A 164 -5.31 18.03 6.58
CA GLU A 164 -6.69 18.39 6.94
C GLU A 164 -7.51 18.67 5.67
N PRO A 165 -7.88 17.62 4.92
CA PRO A 165 -8.60 17.82 3.68
C PRO A 165 -10.06 18.20 3.92
N VAL A 166 -10.58 19.09 3.07
CA VAL A 166 -12.01 19.39 3.03
C VAL A 166 -12.76 18.16 2.56
N PHE A 167 -13.62 17.61 3.42
CA PHE A 167 -14.38 16.41 3.11
C PHE A 167 -15.55 16.71 2.15
N PRO A 168 -15.57 16.16 0.93
CA PRO A 168 -16.63 16.45 -0.03
C PRO A 168 -17.87 15.58 0.24
N TYR A 169 -18.62 15.93 1.28
CA TYR A 169 -19.75 15.14 1.78
C TYR A 169 -20.78 14.79 0.71
N TYR A 170 -21.39 15.80 0.06
CA TYR A 170 -22.47 15.55 -0.90
C TYR A 170 -22.01 14.77 -2.15
N PRO A 171 -20.86 15.08 -2.78
CA PRO A 171 -20.34 14.26 -3.87
C PRO A 171 -20.15 12.78 -3.50
N LEU A 172 -19.65 12.48 -2.28
CA LEU A 172 -19.53 11.11 -1.78
C LEU A 172 -20.90 10.50 -1.46
N ALA A 173 -21.80 11.25 -0.84
CA ALA A 173 -23.15 10.81 -0.48
C ALA A 173 -23.98 10.45 -1.71
N MET A 174 -23.89 11.22 -2.79
CA MET A 174 -24.54 10.93 -4.07
C MET A 174 -24.07 9.63 -4.72
N LYS A 175 -22.89 9.14 -4.33
CA LYS A 175 -22.37 7.83 -4.76
C LYS A 175 -22.65 6.73 -3.75
N GLY A 176 -23.22 7.00 -2.57
CA GLY A 176 -23.26 6.02 -1.49
C GLY A 176 -21.87 5.51 -1.11
N ALA A 177 -20.85 6.37 -1.22
CA ALA A 177 -19.45 5.96 -1.11
C ALA A 177 -19.11 5.49 0.30
N ASN A 178 -18.32 4.42 0.38
CA ASN A 178 -17.71 3.97 1.62
C ASN A 178 -16.34 4.62 1.78
N LEU A 179 -16.08 5.23 2.94
CA LEU A 179 -14.74 5.66 3.33
C LEU A 179 -14.21 4.73 4.42
N ARG A 180 -13.09 4.07 4.14
CA ARG A 180 -12.38 3.22 5.08
C ARG A 180 -11.02 3.83 5.40
N ILE A 181 -10.88 4.31 6.63
CA ILE A 181 -9.58 4.72 7.16
C ILE A 181 -8.83 3.48 7.66
N VAL A 182 -7.66 3.23 7.08
CA VAL A 182 -6.80 2.09 7.38
C VAL A 182 -5.56 2.59 8.10
N GLN A 183 -5.42 2.20 9.38
CA GLN A 183 -4.22 2.47 10.15
C GLN A 183 -3.53 1.16 10.50
N GLY A 184 -2.41 0.85 9.84
CA GLY A 184 -1.72 -0.44 9.96
C GLY A 184 -1.31 -0.82 11.38
N PHE A 185 -0.99 0.15 12.23
CA PHE A 185 -0.66 -0.09 13.65
C PHE A 185 -1.87 -0.17 14.59
N ARG A 186 -3.10 0.03 14.08
CA ARG A 186 -4.36 -0.13 14.84
C ARG A 186 -5.15 -1.37 14.43
N LEU A 187 -4.58 -2.26 13.61
CA LEU A 187 -5.23 -3.52 13.26
C LEU A 187 -5.48 -4.35 14.53
N SER A 188 -6.71 -4.85 14.67
CA SER A 188 -7.06 -5.78 15.75
C SER A 188 -6.24 -7.07 15.64
N PRO A 189 -6.09 -7.86 16.72
CA PRO A 189 -5.40 -9.14 16.66
C PRO A 189 -5.92 -10.06 15.55
N ALA A 190 -7.25 -10.13 15.38
CA ALA A 190 -7.88 -10.94 14.32
C ALA A 190 -7.54 -10.42 12.91
N MET A 191 -7.60 -9.11 12.69
CA MET A 191 -7.22 -8.50 11.41
C MET A 191 -5.76 -8.76 11.06
N ARG A 192 -4.87 -8.61 12.05
CA ARG A 192 -3.44 -8.85 11.89
C ARG A 192 -3.15 -10.33 11.60
N ALA A 193 -3.79 -11.24 12.34
CA ALA A 193 -3.64 -12.67 12.12
C ALA A 193 -4.05 -13.09 10.71
N GLN A 194 -5.18 -12.56 10.20
CA GLN A 194 -5.62 -12.82 8.83
C GLN A 194 -4.60 -12.32 7.80
N ALA A 195 -4.14 -11.07 7.93
CA ALA A 195 -3.16 -10.50 7.01
C ALA A 195 -1.84 -11.29 7.02
N VAL A 196 -1.33 -11.64 8.21
CA VAL A 196 -0.13 -12.46 8.38
C VAL A 196 -0.27 -13.83 7.73
N ALA A 197 -1.41 -14.51 7.93
CA ALA A 197 -1.65 -15.83 7.35
C ALA A 197 -1.67 -15.79 5.82
N ASP A 198 -2.35 -14.80 5.23
CA ASP A 198 -2.41 -14.65 3.77
C ASP A 198 -1.05 -14.26 3.18
N ILE A 199 -0.32 -13.34 3.83
CA ILE A 199 1.03 -12.95 3.42
C ILE A 199 1.95 -14.15 3.46
N ALA A 200 1.97 -14.92 4.56
CA ALA A 200 2.82 -16.09 4.71
C ALA A 200 2.51 -17.15 3.64
N ARG A 201 1.23 -17.40 3.37
CA ARG A 201 0.79 -18.33 2.32
C ARG A 201 1.26 -17.89 0.93
N LEU A 202 1.12 -16.61 0.59
CA LEU A 202 1.55 -16.09 -0.71
C LEU A 202 3.07 -16.04 -0.85
N SER A 203 3.80 -15.70 0.22
CA SER A 203 5.26 -15.75 0.26
C SER A 203 5.78 -17.17 0.08
N ALA A 204 5.24 -18.15 0.81
CA ALA A 204 5.63 -19.56 0.69
C ALA A 204 5.36 -20.14 -0.70
N ALA A 205 4.33 -19.64 -1.38
CA ALA A 205 4.02 -19.99 -2.77
C ALA A 205 4.88 -19.24 -3.81
N GLY A 206 5.84 -18.40 -3.39
CA GLY A 206 6.68 -17.60 -4.27
C GLY A 206 5.91 -16.57 -5.09
N LYS A 207 4.74 -16.13 -4.61
CA LYS A 207 3.84 -15.22 -5.35
C LYS A 207 4.09 -13.74 -5.06
N LEU A 208 4.79 -13.42 -3.98
CA LEU A 208 5.09 -12.03 -3.61
C LEU A 208 6.50 -11.63 -4.03
N ILE A 209 6.59 -10.45 -4.62
CA ILE A 209 7.80 -9.72 -4.95
C ILE A 209 8.04 -8.72 -3.83
N HIS A 210 9.19 -8.80 -3.18
CA HIS A 210 9.60 -7.85 -2.13
C HIS A 210 10.49 -6.76 -2.75
N ALA A 211 9.91 -5.58 -2.97
CA ALA A 211 10.61 -4.47 -3.59
C ALA A 211 11.45 -3.70 -2.56
N ILE A 212 12.77 -3.72 -2.75
CA ILE A 212 13.76 -2.96 -1.98
C ILE A 212 14.44 -1.98 -2.93
N ASP A 213 14.30 -0.69 -2.66
CA ASP A 213 14.91 0.39 -3.43
C ASP A 213 16.39 0.54 -3.09
N SER A 214 16.69 0.61 -1.79
CA SER A 214 18.02 0.94 -1.27
C SER A 214 18.18 0.42 0.14
N ARG A 215 19.43 0.17 0.53
CA ARG A 215 19.85 -0.26 1.87
C ARG A 215 20.85 0.76 2.41
N PHE A 216 20.67 1.19 3.64
CA PHE A 216 21.56 2.12 4.33
C PHE A 216 21.98 1.53 5.67
N PRO A 217 23.25 1.64 6.09
CA PRO A 217 23.61 1.30 7.46
C PRO A 217 22.88 2.23 8.45
N LEU A 218 22.67 1.77 9.68
CA LEU A 218 22.03 2.57 10.74
C LEU A 218 22.67 3.96 10.92
N ALA A 219 24.00 4.06 10.76
CA ALA A 219 24.74 5.33 10.83
C ALA A 219 24.31 6.35 9.76
N GLU A 220 23.70 5.91 8.67
CA GLU A 220 23.23 6.74 7.56
C GLU A 220 21.69 6.87 7.53
N ILE A 221 21.02 6.68 8.67
CA ILE A 221 19.55 6.73 8.75
C ILE A 221 18.95 8.03 8.19
N ALA A 222 19.64 9.17 8.33
CA ALA A 222 19.18 10.43 7.71
C ALA A 222 19.04 10.30 6.19
N ARG A 223 20.00 9.67 5.50
CA ARG A 223 19.95 9.43 4.05
C ARG A 223 18.82 8.48 3.66
N ALA A 224 18.53 7.50 4.51
CA ALA A 224 17.38 6.62 4.30
C ALA A 224 16.05 7.39 4.34
N HIS A 225 15.90 8.32 5.30
CA HIS A 225 14.73 9.19 5.38
C HIS A 225 14.62 10.13 4.17
N GLU A 226 15.71 10.83 3.81
CA GLU A 226 15.77 11.69 2.62
C GLU A 226 15.38 10.93 1.34
N ARG A 227 15.80 9.65 1.22
CA ARG A 227 15.44 8.81 0.08
C ARG A 227 13.94 8.56 0.00
N VAL A 228 13.28 8.30 1.14
CA VAL A 228 11.82 8.16 1.20
C VAL A 228 11.12 9.49 0.87
N GLU A 229 11.55 10.58 1.50
CA GLU A 229 10.96 11.92 1.36
C GLU A 229 11.10 12.49 -0.06
N SER A 230 12.13 12.11 -0.80
CA SER A 230 12.30 12.48 -2.21
C SER A 230 11.14 12.05 -3.10
N GLY A 231 10.34 11.05 -2.67
CA GLY A 231 9.27 10.45 -3.45
C GLY A 231 9.77 9.66 -4.67
N GLN A 232 11.08 9.42 -4.79
CA GLN A 232 11.70 8.72 -5.92
C GLN A 232 11.83 7.21 -5.69
N ALA A 233 11.84 6.76 -4.43
CA ALA A 233 11.99 5.34 -4.08
C ALA A 233 10.93 4.44 -4.74
N ILE A 234 11.32 3.21 -5.06
CA ILE A 234 10.47 2.14 -5.58
C ILE A 234 10.42 1.00 -4.55
N GLY A 235 9.27 0.80 -3.91
CA GLY A 235 9.14 -0.15 -2.81
C GLY A 235 9.69 0.40 -1.48
N ASN A 236 10.51 -0.38 -0.79
CA ASN A 236 10.97 -0.11 0.57
C ASN A 236 12.42 0.40 0.61
N VAL A 237 12.70 1.33 1.52
CA VAL A 237 14.06 1.71 1.90
C VAL A 237 14.38 0.99 3.21
N LEU A 238 15.47 0.24 3.24
CA LEU A 238 15.87 -0.54 4.41
C LEU A 238 17.02 0.13 5.16
N VAL A 239 16.96 0.01 6.49
CA VAL A 239 18.08 0.30 7.37
C VAL A 239 18.67 -1.03 7.82
N GLU A 240 19.94 -1.24 7.53
CA GLU A 240 20.69 -2.43 7.92
C GLU A 240 21.36 -2.19 9.28
N ILE A 241 21.26 -3.22 10.10
CA ILE A 241 21.81 -3.27 11.45
C ILE A 241 22.77 -4.45 11.44
N GLY A 242 23.98 -4.22 11.96
CA GLY A 242 25.20 -5.01 11.72
C GLY A 242 25.05 -6.52 11.76
#